data_AF-A0A662R0D2-F1
#
_entry.id   AF-A0A662R0D2-F1
#
_cell.length_a   1.000
_cell.length_b   1.000
_cell.length_c   1.000
_cell.angle_alpha   90.00
_cell.angle_beta   90.00
_cell.angle_gamma   90.00
#
_symmetry.space_group_name_H-M   'P 1'
#
loop_
_entity.id
_entity.type
_entity.pdbx_description
1 polymer ?
#
loop_
_entity_poly.entity_id
_entity_poly.type
_entity_poly.pdbx_seq_one_letter_code
_entity_poly.pdbx_strand_id
1 'polypeptide(L)'
;MIYLKKYKCGEITLIAACDEEIVGMEFREERLRLYVDEKFYVGELVDEEKLIEEIKKADISNLVGRRTVECAIKMGEVLRENVLYIQGVPHAQTLKL
;
A
#
# COMPACT_ATOMS: atom_id res chain seq x y z
N MET A 1 10.26 -0.34 8.49
CA MET A 1 10.04 0.86 7.69
C MET A 1 9.17 0.53 6.49
N ILE A 2 8.60 1.54 5.87
CA ILE A 2 7.65 1.42 4.77
C ILE A 2 8.14 2.33 3.66
N TYR A 3 8.26 1.82 2.43
CA TYR A 3 8.45 2.69 1.28
C TYR A 3 7.12 3.34 0.93
N LEU A 4 7.16 4.63 0.62
CA LEU A 4 6.01 5.39 0.16
C LEU A 4 6.40 6.21 -1.07
N LYS A 5 5.59 6.15 -2.11
CA LYS A 5 5.76 6.95 -3.32
C LYS A 5 4.46 7.63 -3.69
N LYS A 6 4.55 8.94 -3.96
CA LYS A 6 3.42 9.79 -4.35
C LYS A 6 3.41 9.98 -5.86
N TYR A 7 2.23 9.91 -6.43
CA TYR A 7 1.95 10.18 -7.83
C TYR A 7 0.87 11.26 -7.93
N LYS A 8 1.12 12.26 -8.77
CA LYS A 8 0.13 13.29 -9.09
C LYS A 8 -0.41 13.02 -10.49
N CYS A 9 -1.67 12.64 -10.57
CA CYS A 9 -2.37 12.30 -11.80
C CYS A 9 -3.47 13.35 -12.03
N GLY A 10 -3.07 14.52 -12.55
CA GLY A 10 -3.97 15.68 -12.59
C GLY A 10 -4.28 16.19 -11.20
N GLU A 11 -5.57 16.24 -10.85
CA GLU A 11 -6.04 16.62 -9.51
C GLU A 11 -5.96 15.47 -8.49
N ILE A 12 -5.87 14.22 -8.97
CA ILE A 12 -5.83 13.02 -8.13
C ILE A 12 -4.42 12.79 -7.60
N THR A 13 -4.33 12.52 -6.30
CA THR A 13 -3.13 12.10 -5.58
C THR A 13 -3.22 10.61 -5.26
N LEU A 14 -2.32 9.82 -5.83
CA LEU A 14 -2.15 8.40 -5.51
C LEU A 14 -0.89 8.21 -4.67
N ILE A 15 -1.00 7.42 -3.60
CA ILE A 15 0.17 6.89 -2.90
C ILE A 15 0.30 5.38 -3.16
N ALA A 16 1.53 4.93 -3.36
CA ALA A 16 1.89 3.53 -3.34
C ALA A 16 2.78 3.30 -2.12
N ALA A 17 2.43 2.34 -1.27
CA ALA A 17 3.21 2.01 -0.09
C ALA A 17 3.41 0.50 0.07
N CYS A 18 4.62 0.10 0.47
CA CYS A 18 4.91 -1.29 0.79
C CYS A 18 5.89 -1.45 1.94
N ASP A 19 5.79 -2.57 2.64
CA ASP A 19 6.80 -3.00 3.61
C ASP A 19 8.16 -3.13 2.91
N GLU A 20 9.24 -2.65 3.53
CA GLU A 20 10.56 -2.53 2.88
C GLU A 20 11.15 -3.89 2.43
N GLU A 21 10.85 -4.96 3.16
CA GLU A 21 11.42 -6.29 2.99
C GLU A 21 10.82 -7.08 1.83
N ILE A 22 9.69 -6.62 1.26
CA ILE A 22 9.01 -7.28 0.14
C ILE A 22 9.24 -6.59 -1.21
N VAL A 23 10.04 -5.53 -1.24
CA VAL A 23 10.40 -4.84 -2.48
C VAL A 23 11.08 -5.79 -3.46
N GLY A 24 10.69 -5.72 -4.74
CA GLY A 24 11.23 -6.56 -5.81
C GLY A 24 10.72 -8.00 -5.78
N MET A 25 9.94 -8.39 -4.77
CA MET A 25 9.34 -9.71 -4.68
C MET A 25 8.10 -9.83 -5.56
N GLU A 26 7.82 -11.06 -5.95
CA GLU A 26 6.62 -11.42 -6.69
C GLU A 26 5.86 -12.53 -5.95
N PHE A 27 4.57 -12.32 -5.72
CA PHE A 27 3.67 -13.25 -5.06
C PHE A 27 2.63 -13.75 -6.05
N ARG A 28 2.33 -15.05 -6.02
CA ARG A 28 1.35 -15.67 -6.90
C ARG A 28 0.44 -16.61 -6.14
N GLU A 29 -0.86 -16.48 -6.35
CA GLU A 29 -1.87 -17.36 -5.77
C GLU A 29 -3.05 -17.49 -6.74
N GLU A 30 -3.33 -18.73 -7.15
CA GLU A 30 -4.33 -19.03 -8.19
C GLU A 30 -4.15 -18.20 -9.47
N ARG A 31 -5.01 -17.22 -9.69
CA ARG A 31 -5.00 -16.29 -10.84
C ARG A 31 -4.41 -14.93 -10.50
N LEU A 32 -4.10 -14.69 -9.24
CA LEU A 32 -3.59 -13.43 -8.73
C LEU A 32 -2.07 -13.39 -8.83
N ARG A 33 -1.56 -12.23 -9.25
CA ARG A 33 -0.12 -11.94 -9.34
C ARG A 33 0.11 -10.55 -8.77
N LEU A 34 0.97 -10.45 -7.77
CA LEU A 34 1.40 -9.20 -7.18
C LEU A 34 2.91 -9.08 -7.32
N TYR A 35 3.37 -8.14 -8.14
CA TYR A 35 4.77 -7.77 -8.24
C TYR A 35 4.98 -6.44 -7.51
N VAL A 36 5.79 -6.45 -6.45
CA VAL A 36 6.13 -5.24 -5.69
C VAL A 36 7.24 -4.51 -6.45
N ASP A 37 6.84 -3.91 -7.57
CA ASP A 37 7.74 -3.23 -8.49
C ASP A 37 8.47 -2.07 -7.82
N GLU A 38 9.79 -2.08 -7.88
CA GLU A 38 10.65 -1.04 -7.29
C GLU A 38 10.31 0.35 -7.85
N LYS A 39 10.09 0.46 -9.17
CA LYS A 39 9.79 1.75 -9.78
C LYS A 39 8.43 2.29 -9.34
N PHE A 40 7.48 1.42 -9.02
CA PHE A 40 6.16 1.82 -8.58
C PHE A 40 6.11 2.15 -7.07
N TYR A 41 6.72 1.33 -6.22
CA TYR A 41 6.58 1.44 -4.76
C TYR A 41 7.72 2.20 -4.07
N VAL A 42 8.95 2.18 -4.59
CA VAL A 42 10.11 2.75 -3.89
C VAL A 42 10.17 4.26 -4.11
N GLY A 43 9.95 4.99 -3.01
CA GLY A 43 10.09 6.45 -2.92
C GLY A 43 10.79 6.84 -1.61
N GLU A 44 10.10 7.59 -0.75
CA GLU A 44 10.58 7.93 0.59
C GLU A 44 10.44 6.73 1.53
N LEU A 45 11.42 6.51 2.42
CA LEU A 45 11.32 5.50 3.48
C LEU A 45 10.77 6.15 4.74
N VAL A 46 9.61 5.69 5.20
CA VAL A 46 8.80 6.32 6.25
C VAL A 46 8.40 5.33 7.35
N ASP A 47 7.93 5.85 8.48
CA ASP A 47 7.31 5.09 9.56
C ASP A 47 5.78 5.01 9.42
N GLU A 48 5.14 4.32 10.37
CA GLU A 48 3.69 4.11 10.38
C GLU A 48 2.91 5.44 10.54
N GLU A 49 3.39 6.35 11.40
CA GLU A 49 2.74 7.64 11.64
C GLU A 49 2.70 8.47 10.37
N LYS A 50 3.84 8.56 9.68
CA LYS A 50 3.93 9.30 8.43
C LYS A 50 3.09 8.67 7.32
N LEU A 51 3.06 7.35 7.20
CA LEU A 51 2.17 6.66 6.26
C LEU A 51 0.70 7.03 6.50
N ILE A 52 0.24 7.01 7.76
CA ILE A 52 -1.14 7.34 8.11
C ILE A 52 -1.50 8.77 7.70
N GLU A 53 -0.60 9.74 7.87
CA GLU A 53 -0.82 11.11 7.41
C GLU A 53 -1.02 11.20 5.89
N GLU A 54 -0.27 10.42 5.13
CA GLU A 54 -0.34 10.43 3.66
C GLU A 54 -1.58 9.71 3.14
N ILE A 55 -1.98 8.59 3.77
CA ILE A 55 -3.26 7.91 3.45
C ILE A 55 -4.45 8.85 3.66
N LYS A 56 -4.40 9.74 4.66
CA LYS A 56 -5.48 10.73 4.89
C LYS A 56 -5.59 11.79 3.79
N LYS A 57 -4.47 12.11 3.13
CA LYS A 57 -4.37 13.18 2.12
C LYS A 57 -4.51 12.67 0.69
N ALA A 58 -4.31 11.37 0.46
CA ALA A 58 -4.39 10.76 -0.85
C ALA A 58 -5.83 10.39 -1.22
N ASP A 59 -6.15 10.55 -2.50
CA ASP A 59 -7.41 10.10 -3.09
C ASP A 59 -7.36 8.58 -3.32
N ILE A 60 -6.19 8.04 -3.65
CA ILE A 60 -5.98 6.60 -3.88
C ILE A 60 -4.77 6.12 -3.08
N SER A 61 -4.91 5.01 -2.36
CA SER A 61 -3.77 4.35 -1.70
C SER A 61 -3.64 2.89 -2.11
N ASN A 62 -2.51 2.53 -2.73
CA ASN A 62 -2.14 1.13 -3.01
C ASN A 62 -1.20 0.64 -1.92
N LEU A 63 -1.65 -0.31 -1.11
CA LEU A 63 -0.99 -0.75 0.12
C LEU A 63 -0.62 -2.23 0.01
N VAL A 64 0.64 -2.59 0.31
CA VAL A 64 1.11 -3.98 0.28
C VAL A 64 1.98 -4.27 1.51
N GLY A 65 1.77 -5.41 2.15
CA GLY A 65 2.57 -5.84 3.29
C GLY A 65 1.87 -5.61 4.61
N ARG A 66 2.32 -6.35 5.62
CA ARG A 66 1.62 -6.49 6.89
C ARG A 66 1.57 -5.18 7.67
N ARG A 67 2.70 -4.47 7.76
CA ARG A 67 2.79 -3.20 8.50
C ARG A 67 1.98 -2.13 7.78
N THR A 68 2.14 -2.03 6.47
CA THR A 68 1.45 -1.06 5.61
C THR A 68 -0.07 -1.23 5.65
N VAL A 69 -0.59 -2.45 5.47
CA VAL A 69 -2.05 -2.69 5.47
C VAL A 69 -2.65 -2.55 6.87
N GLU A 70 -1.94 -2.97 7.93
CA GLU A 70 -2.43 -2.81 9.30
C GLU A 70 -2.57 -1.32 9.69
N CYS A 71 -1.73 -0.42 9.16
CA CYS A 71 -1.91 1.03 9.36
C CYS A 71 -3.28 1.50 8.87
N ALA A 72 -3.68 1.10 7.66
CA ALA A 72 -4.96 1.47 7.06
C ALA A 72 -6.16 0.85 7.79
N ILE A 73 -6.00 -0.37 8.30
CA ILE A 73 -7.01 -1.01 9.16
C ILE A 73 -7.17 -0.25 10.48
N LYS A 74 -6.07 0.05 11.18
CA LYS A 74 -6.10 0.73 12.50
C LYS A 74 -6.80 2.09 12.42
N MET A 75 -6.67 2.79 11.31
CA MET A 75 -7.33 4.09 11.09
C MET A 75 -8.77 3.98 10.56
N GLY A 76 -9.26 2.77 10.26
CA GLY A 76 -10.62 2.53 9.78
C GLY A 76 -10.85 2.80 8.28
N GLU A 77 -9.78 2.99 7.50
CA GLU A 77 -9.86 3.22 6.05
C GLU A 77 -9.99 1.90 5.26
N VAL A 78 -9.59 0.78 5.85
CA VAL A 78 -9.70 -0.56 5.29
C VAL A 78 -10.35 -1.48 6.32
N LEU A 79 -11.40 -2.19 5.91
CA LEU A 79 -12.00 -3.26 6.72
C LEU A 79 -11.17 -4.54 6.57
N ARG A 80 -10.95 -5.29 7.67
CA ARG A 80 -10.09 -6.49 7.67
C ARG A 80 -10.58 -7.56 6.69
N GLU A 81 -11.89 -7.69 6.56
CA GLU A 81 -12.58 -8.60 5.64
C GLU A 81 -12.39 -8.25 4.16
N ASN A 82 -12.00 -7.00 3.86
CA ASN A 82 -11.75 -6.51 2.50
C ASN A 82 -10.27 -6.57 2.10
N VAL A 83 -9.40 -7.11 2.96
CA VAL A 83 -7.98 -7.30 2.64
C VAL A 83 -7.81 -8.51 1.74
N LEU A 84 -7.19 -8.30 0.58
CA LEU A 84 -6.80 -9.38 -0.30
C LEU A 84 -5.49 -9.98 0.20
N TYR A 85 -5.42 -11.31 0.29
CA TYR A 85 -4.17 -12.01 0.57
C TYR A 85 -3.71 -12.71 -0.70
N ILE A 86 -2.43 -12.55 -1.03
CA ILE A 86 -1.79 -13.21 -2.17
C ILE A 86 -0.55 -13.91 -1.64
N GLN A 87 -0.58 -15.24 -1.57
CA GLN A 87 0.48 -16.05 -0.97
C GLN A 87 0.76 -15.62 0.49
N GLY A 88 -0.32 -15.27 1.22
CA GLY A 88 -0.25 -14.78 2.60
C GLY A 88 0.19 -13.32 2.76
N VAL A 89 0.55 -12.61 1.69
CA VAL A 89 0.89 -11.18 1.75
C VAL A 89 -0.38 -10.35 1.64
N PRO A 90 -0.69 -9.47 2.62
CA PRO A 90 -1.87 -8.63 2.57
C PRO A 90 -1.68 -7.49 1.56
N HIS A 91 -2.76 -7.21 0.84
CA HIS A 91 -2.88 -6.13 -0.11
C HIS A 91 -4.23 -5.45 0.09
N ALA A 92 -4.24 -4.13 0.04
CA ALA A 92 -5.45 -3.33 0.09
C ALA A 92 -5.33 -2.11 -0.83
N GLN A 93 -6.47 -1.64 -1.30
CA GLN A 93 -6.60 -0.38 -2.02
C GLN A 93 -7.71 0.45 -1.40
N THR A 94 -7.47 1.74 -1.23
CA THR A 94 -8.50 2.71 -0.85
C THR A 94 -8.74 3.70 -1.98
N LEU A 95 -9.98 4.16 -2.08
CA LEU A 95 -10.42 5.22 -2.99
C LEU A 95 -11.29 6.20 -2.19
N LYS A 96 -10.91 7.47 -2.22
CA LYS A 96 -11.63 8.61 -1.66
C LYS A 96 -11.89 9.58 -2.82
N LEU A 97 -13.16 9.87 -3.07
CA LEU A 97 -13.63 10.84 -4.08
C LEU A 97 -14.52 11.88 -3.39
#